data_AF-A0A2P7BII2-F1
#
_entry.id   AF-A0A2P7BII2-F1
#
_cell.length_a   1.000
_cell.length_b   1.000
_cell.length_c   1.000
_cell.angle_alpha   90.00
_cell.angle_beta   90.00
_cell.angle_gamma   90.00
#
_symmetry.space_group_name_H-M   'P 1'
#
loop_
_entity.id
_entity.type
_entity.pdbx_description
1 polymer ?
#
loop_
_entity_poly.entity_id
_entity_poly.type
_entity_poly.pdbx_seq_one_letter_code
_entity_poly.pdbx_strand_id
1 'polypeptide(L)'
;MLSRLLDLFRANKSAHRSIIVPFPDDREIEHHPVAQATGEIVAFFTSNSFYVHEARRMIASAVRLGLEVTATAIESAGSWVRNAAMKPSFLLKERRHKRGPLLYVDVDAVFHRNPWPALASFDGDLAVHYSDNGRLISATILINDTPAALRLIEMWKERCDEDPDIWDQLVLQQIIAEDQASGARQFQVGSLPVSFCWIFDRLTNEKTDVVYIEQLQASRQATHKKRLFGRVGKRLRRRRERVRQIEEVLIGSA
;
A
#
# COMPACT_ATOMS: atom_id res chain seq x y z
N MET A 1 -4.35 39.35 13.48
CA MET A 1 -4.38 37.90 13.78
C MET A 1 -5.13 37.09 12.72
N LEU A 2 -6.30 37.52 12.22
CA LEU A 2 -7.05 36.77 11.19
C LEU A 2 -6.29 36.57 9.87
N SER A 3 -5.53 37.56 9.40
CA SER A 3 -4.74 37.48 8.15
C SER A 3 -3.66 36.40 8.21
N ARG A 4 -2.84 36.39 9.28
CA ARG A 4 -1.82 35.35 9.49
C ARG A 4 -2.40 33.93 9.58
N LEU A 5 -3.59 33.77 10.17
CA LEU A 5 -4.29 32.49 10.18
C LEU A 5 -4.71 32.09 8.75
N LEU A 6 -5.37 32.98 8.01
CA LEU A 6 -5.77 32.75 6.62
C LEU A 6 -4.58 32.41 5.72
N ASP A 7 -3.44 33.07 5.91
CA ASP A 7 -2.21 32.81 5.16
C ASP A 7 -1.62 31.44 5.51
N LEU A 8 -1.62 31.04 6.79
CA LEU A 8 -1.21 29.70 7.22
C LEU A 8 -2.13 28.61 6.64
N PHE A 9 -3.45 28.86 6.60
CA PHE A 9 -4.42 27.95 5.98
C PHE A 9 -4.21 27.84 4.47
N ARG A 10 -3.92 28.96 3.78
CA ARG A 10 -3.64 29.01 2.34
C ARG A 10 -2.32 28.32 2.00
N ALA A 11 -1.25 28.59 2.73
CA ALA A 11 0.04 27.93 2.58
C ALA A 11 -0.09 26.40 2.75
N ASN A 12 -0.85 25.95 3.76
CA ASN A 12 -1.09 24.54 4.00
C ASN A 12 -1.91 23.87 2.87
N LYS A 13 -2.92 24.56 2.31
CA LYS A 13 -3.68 24.07 1.15
C LYS A 13 -2.81 24.02 -0.12
N SER A 14 -1.95 25.02 -0.33
CA SER A 14 -1.02 25.06 -1.47
C SER A 14 0.00 23.93 -1.39
N ALA A 15 0.60 23.69 -0.21
CA ALA A 15 1.56 22.62 0.01
C ALA A 15 0.96 21.22 -0.23
N HIS A 16 -0.31 20.99 0.13
CA HIS A 16 -0.94 19.69 -0.17
C HIS A 16 -1.26 19.54 -1.65
N ARG A 17 -1.55 20.63 -2.38
CA ARG A 17 -1.79 20.56 -3.82
C ARG A 17 -0.51 20.24 -4.60
N SER A 18 0.64 20.75 -4.16
CA SER A 18 1.92 20.51 -4.84
C SER A 18 2.44 19.08 -4.70
N ILE A 19 1.88 18.26 -3.80
CA ILE A 19 2.24 16.84 -3.64
C ILE A 19 1.21 15.89 -4.26
N ILE A 20 0.10 16.40 -4.79
CA ILE A 20 -0.85 15.53 -5.51
C ILE A 20 -0.21 15.19 -6.84
N VAL A 21 0.07 13.90 -7.03
CA VAL A 21 0.53 13.36 -8.30
C VAL A 21 -0.70 13.19 -9.20
N PRO A 22 -0.73 13.77 -10.41
CA PRO A 22 -1.82 13.51 -11.36
C PRO A 22 -2.02 12.00 -11.53
N PHE A 23 -3.28 11.56 -11.52
CA PHE A 23 -3.56 10.15 -11.79
C PHE A 23 -3.53 9.96 -13.31
N PRO A 24 -2.76 9.00 -13.84
CA PRO A 24 -2.47 8.94 -15.27
C PRO A 24 -3.73 8.68 -16.08
N ASP A 25 -3.90 9.43 -17.17
CA ASP A 25 -4.93 9.16 -18.17
C ASP A 25 -4.48 8.08 -19.18
N ASP A 26 -5.37 7.61 -20.04
CA ASP A 26 -5.06 6.52 -20.98
C ASP A 26 -3.99 6.90 -22.02
N ARG A 27 -3.72 8.19 -22.23
CA ARG A 27 -2.70 8.69 -23.16
C ARG A 27 -1.31 8.64 -22.54
N GLU A 28 -1.25 8.72 -21.21
CA GLU A 28 -0.02 8.67 -20.42
C GLU A 28 0.40 7.22 -20.07
N ILE A 29 -0.48 6.23 -20.33
CA ILE A 29 -0.17 4.82 -20.12
C ILE A 29 0.69 4.32 -21.28
N GLU A 30 1.99 4.18 -21.02
CA GLU A 30 2.89 3.45 -21.91
C GLU A 30 2.52 1.96 -21.90
N HIS A 31 2.05 1.46 -23.05
CA HIS A 31 1.90 0.02 -23.25
C HIS A 31 3.28 -0.61 -23.47
N HIS A 32 3.89 -1.06 -22.38
CA HIS A 32 5.08 -1.90 -22.49
C HIS A 32 4.68 -3.29 -23.00
N PRO A 33 5.39 -3.86 -23.99
CA PRO A 33 5.16 -5.23 -24.41
C PRO A 33 5.32 -6.17 -23.21
N VAL A 34 4.37 -7.10 -23.07
CA VAL A 34 4.15 -8.08 -21.98
C VAL A 34 5.38 -8.98 -21.69
N ALA A 35 6.46 -8.87 -22.46
CA ALA A 35 7.62 -9.77 -22.44
C ALA A 35 8.64 -9.51 -21.31
N GLN A 36 8.39 -8.59 -20.38
CA GLN A 36 9.27 -8.38 -19.23
C GLN A 36 8.89 -9.31 -18.06
N ALA A 37 9.87 -9.69 -17.24
CA ALA A 37 9.65 -10.58 -16.09
C ALA A 37 8.48 -10.08 -15.24
N THR A 38 7.38 -10.84 -15.23
CA THR A 38 6.19 -10.56 -14.46
C THR A 38 6.18 -11.43 -13.21
N GLY A 39 5.53 -10.92 -12.16
CA GLY A 39 5.12 -11.70 -11.01
C GLY A 39 3.61 -11.60 -10.81
N GLU A 40 3.14 -12.11 -9.69
CA GLU A 40 1.73 -12.06 -9.33
C GLU A 40 1.46 -10.91 -8.36
N ILE A 41 0.38 -10.15 -8.60
CA ILE A 41 -0.07 -9.10 -7.67
C ILE A 41 -1.23 -9.65 -6.84
N VAL A 42 -1.10 -9.57 -5.52
CA VAL A 42 -2.11 -10.04 -4.57
C VAL A 42 -2.53 -8.95 -3.60
N ALA A 43 -3.80 -8.97 -3.24
CA ALA A 43 -4.38 -8.08 -2.22
C ALA A 43 -5.45 -8.84 -1.46
N PHE A 44 -5.79 -8.38 -0.25
CA PHE A 44 -6.98 -8.85 0.45
C PHE A 44 -7.77 -7.70 1.02
N PHE A 45 -9.06 -7.96 1.26
CA PHE A 45 -9.96 -7.00 1.88
C PHE A 45 -11.04 -7.71 2.68
N THR A 46 -11.61 -7.03 3.67
CA THR A 46 -12.72 -7.59 4.43
C THR A 46 -14.03 -7.49 3.64
N SER A 47 -14.74 -8.62 3.53
CA SER A 47 -16.04 -8.72 2.87
C SER A 47 -17.10 -7.88 3.59
N ASN A 48 -18.18 -7.53 2.87
CA ASN A 48 -19.32 -6.75 3.39
C ASN A 48 -18.90 -5.41 4.04
N SER A 49 -17.81 -4.82 3.58
CA SER A 49 -17.28 -3.55 4.07
C SER A 49 -17.05 -2.57 2.93
N PHE A 50 -16.75 -1.31 3.26
CA PHE A 50 -16.42 -0.32 2.24
C PHE A 50 -15.11 -0.65 1.47
N TYR A 51 -14.29 -1.58 1.97
CA TYR A 51 -13.10 -2.04 1.27
C TYR A 51 -13.41 -2.81 -0.02
N VAL A 52 -14.66 -3.25 -0.24
CA VAL A 52 -15.11 -3.76 -1.55
C VAL A 52 -14.96 -2.68 -2.64
N HIS A 53 -15.25 -1.42 -2.32
CA HIS A 53 -15.09 -0.31 -3.26
C HIS A 53 -13.62 0.04 -3.48
N GLU A 54 -12.79 -0.11 -2.44
CA GLU A 54 -11.34 0.05 -2.56
C GLU A 54 -10.76 -1.00 -3.51
N ALA A 55 -11.16 -2.27 -3.35
CA ALA A 55 -10.73 -3.38 -4.21
C ALA A 55 -11.10 -3.13 -5.68
N ARG A 56 -12.34 -2.71 -5.94
CA ARG A 56 -12.79 -2.38 -7.29
C ARG A 56 -11.96 -1.25 -7.91
N ARG A 57 -11.64 -0.21 -7.13
CA ARG A 57 -10.83 0.92 -7.60
C ARG A 57 -9.39 0.49 -7.90
N MET A 58 -8.78 -0.29 -7.00
CA MET A 58 -7.45 -0.85 -7.21
C MET A 58 -7.40 -1.69 -8.50
N ILE A 59 -8.32 -2.65 -8.65
CA ILE A 59 -8.38 -3.53 -9.82
C ILE A 59 -8.55 -2.70 -11.10
N ALA A 60 -9.48 -1.73 -11.11
CA ALA A 60 -9.68 -0.87 -12.27
C ALA A 60 -8.42 -0.08 -12.64
N SER A 61 -7.67 0.42 -11.66
CA SER A 61 -6.38 1.10 -11.93
C SER A 61 -5.31 0.15 -12.49
N ALA A 62 -5.28 -1.10 -12.03
CA ALA A 62 -4.34 -2.11 -12.51
C ALA A 62 -4.66 -2.56 -13.95
N VAL A 63 -5.93 -2.83 -14.25
CA VAL A 63 -6.39 -3.29 -15.57
C VAL A 63 -6.03 -2.30 -16.68
N ARG A 64 -6.11 -0.98 -16.42
CA ARG A 64 -5.70 0.05 -17.38
C ARG A 64 -4.23 -0.06 -17.79
N LEU A 65 -3.38 -0.60 -16.91
CA LEU A 65 -1.96 -0.82 -17.13
C LEU A 65 -1.66 -2.23 -17.70
N GLY A 66 -2.68 -3.02 -18.02
CA GLY A 66 -2.53 -4.42 -18.43
C GLY A 66 -2.08 -5.34 -17.28
N LEU A 67 -2.31 -4.95 -16.03
CA LEU A 67 -1.98 -5.75 -14.85
C LEU A 67 -3.20 -6.50 -14.33
N GLU A 68 -2.97 -7.71 -13.84
CA GLU A 68 -3.96 -8.49 -13.10
C GLU A 68 -3.67 -8.45 -11.60
N VAL A 69 -4.72 -8.33 -10.79
CA VAL A 69 -4.64 -8.34 -9.31
C VAL A 69 -5.58 -9.41 -8.77
N THR A 70 -5.03 -10.38 -8.06
CA THR A 70 -5.83 -11.34 -7.28
C THR A 70 -6.21 -10.69 -5.94
N ALA A 71 -7.36 -10.02 -5.91
CA ALA A 71 -7.91 -9.42 -4.69
C ALA A 71 -8.89 -10.37 -4.00
N THR A 72 -8.52 -10.88 -2.82
CA THR A 72 -9.31 -11.88 -2.09
C THR A 72 -10.14 -11.25 -0.98
N ALA A 73 -11.46 -11.49 -1.00
CA ALA A 73 -12.34 -11.14 0.10
C ALA A 73 -12.14 -12.12 1.26
N ILE A 74 -11.94 -11.60 2.47
CA ILE A 74 -11.82 -12.40 3.70
C ILE A 74 -12.86 -11.94 4.73
N GLU A 75 -13.23 -12.83 5.64
CA GLU A 75 -14.13 -12.48 6.74
C GLU A 75 -13.45 -11.51 7.72
N SER A 76 -14.24 -10.60 8.29
CA SER A 76 -13.74 -9.65 9.28
C SER A 76 -13.58 -10.32 10.66
N ALA A 77 -12.44 -10.12 11.32
CA ALA A 77 -12.24 -10.48 12.74
C ALA A 77 -12.74 -9.42 13.73
N GLY A 78 -13.61 -8.51 13.28
CA GLY A 78 -14.33 -7.58 14.14
C GLY A 78 -13.58 -6.30 14.52
N SER A 79 -12.25 -6.25 14.43
CA SER A 79 -11.47 -5.02 14.67
C SER A 79 -10.51 -4.72 13.51
N TRP A 80 -10.19 -3.43 13.31
CA TRP A 80 -9.24 -3.03 12.26
C TRP A 80 -7.85 -3.63 12.49
N VAL A 81 -7.39 -3.68 13.75
CA VAL A 81 -6.08 -4.24 14.09
C VAL A 81 -6.03 -5.73 13.77
N ARG A 82 -7.05 -6.49 14.17
CA ARG A 82 -7.13 -7.93 13.89
C ARG A 82 -7.23 -8.23 12.41
N ASN A 83 -7.93 -7.38 11.65
CA ASN A 83 -7.98 -7.49 10.19
C ASN A 83 -6.62 -7.20 9.54
N ALA A 84 -5.87 -6.22 10.03
CA ALA A 84 -4.52 -5.94 9.54
C ALA A 84 -3.55 -7.10 9.84
N ALA A 85 -3.66 -7.68 11.04
CA ALA A 85 -2.89 -8.85 11.47
C ALA A 85 -3.12 -10.12 10.63
N MET A 86 -4.15 -10.17 9.78
CA MET A 86 -4.38 -11.31 8.87
C MET A 86 -3.42 -11.36 7.68
N LYS A 87 -2.69 -10.28 7.39
CA LYS A 87 -1.79 -10.17 6.23
C LYS A 87 -0.80 -11.32 6.10
N PRO A 88 -0.08 -11.76 7.14
CA PRO A 88 0.87 -12.87 7.03
C PRO A 88 0.16 -14.19 6.73
N SER A 89 -1.03 -14.41 7.33
CA SER A 89 -1.85 -15.60 7.06
C SER A 89 -2.32 -15.66 5.62
N PHE A 90 -2.77 -14.53 5.08
CA PHE A 90 -3.12 -14.39 3.66
C PHE A 90 -1.90 -14.66 2.76
N LEU A 91 -0.77 -14.00 3.02
CA LEU A 91 0.44 -14.13 2.21
C LEU A 91 1.02 -15.54 2.23
N LEU A 92 0.98 -16.23 3.37
CA LEU A 92 1.42 -17.62 3.47
C LEU A 92 0.56 -18.53 2.59
N LYS A 93 -0.76 -18.31 2.60
CA LYS A 93 -1.68 -19.05 1.71
C LYS A 93 -1.35 -18.77 0.25
N GLU A 94 -1.18 -17.50 -0.15
CA GLU A 94 -0.85 -17.15 -1.52
C GLU A 94 0.50 -17.74 -1.97
N ARG A 95 1.55 -17.58 -1.15
CA ARG A 95 2.89 -18.10 -1.44
C ARG A 95 2.92 -19.62 -1.63
N ARG A 96 2.09 -20.38 -0.92
CA ARG A 96 2.00 -21.85 -1.06
C ARG A 96 1.38 -22.31 -2.38
N HIS A 97 0.58 -21.47 -3.04
CA HIS A 97 -0.11 -21.81 -4.29
C HIS A 97 0.49 -21.14 -5.53
N LYS A 98 1.25 -20.06 -5.33
CA LYS A 98 1.86 -19.26 -6.39
C LYS A 98 3.35 -19.53 -6.45
N ARG A 99 3.99 -19.37 -7.61
CA ARG A 99 5.45 -19.45 -7.79
C ARG A 99 5.97 -18.14 -8.40
N GLY A 100 7.27 -17.86 -8.25
CA GLY A 100 7.85 -16.59 -8.70
C GLY A 100 7.52 -15.37 -7.82
N PRO A 101 7.95 -14.15 -8.21
CA PRO A 101 7.77 -12.95 -7.42
C PRO A 101 6.29 -12.65 -7.11
N LEU A 102 6.02 -12.28 -5.88
CA LEU A 102 4.70 -11.94 -5.36
C LEU A 102 4.72 -10.50 -4.86
N LEU A 103 3.90 -9.62 -5.44
CA LEU A 103 3.74 -8.24 -5.01
C LEU A 103 2.43 -8.10 -4.21
N TYR A 104 2.56 -7.92 -2.90
CA TYR A 104 1.44 -7.55 -2.06
C TYR A 104 1.18 -6.05 -2.12
N VAL A 105 -0.08 -5.65 -2.23
CA VAL A 105 -0.50 -4.25 -2.11
C VAL A 105 -1.77 -4.15 -1.25
N ASP A 106 -1.77 -3.26 -0.25
CA ASP A 106 -2.96 -2.92 0.55
C ASP A 106 -4.06 -2.41 -0.39
N VAL A 107 -5.28 -2.93 -0.22
CA VAL A 107 -6.39 -2.75 -1.18
C VAL A 107 -6.85 -1.30 -1.37
N ASP A 108 -6.47 -0.39 -0.48
CA ASP A 108 -6.75 1.04 -0.56
C ASP A 108 -5.68 1.83 -1.32
N ALA A 109 -4.95 1.15 -2.21
CA ALA A 109 -4.03 1.75 -3.16
C ALA A 109 -4.58 1.80 -4.59
N VAL A 110 -3.93 2.57 -5.44
CA VAL A 110 -4.12 2.57 -6.89
C VAL A 110 -2.77 2.54 -7.61
N PHE A 111 -2.75 1.91 -8.78
CA PHE A 111 -1.57 1.82 -9.64
C PHE A 111 -1.51 3.03 -10.57
N HIS A 112 -0.36 3.68 -10.60
CA HIS A 112 -0.03 4.76 -11.53
C HIS A 112 0.80 4.22 -12.70
N ARG A 113 1.66 3.22 -12.46
CA ARG A 113 2.54 2.65 -13.49
C ARG A 113 2.73 1.16 -13.27
N ASN A 114 3.15 0.45 -14.31
CA ASN A 114 3.55 -0.95 -14.19
C ASN A 114 4.75 -1.07 -13.21
N PRO A 115 4.62 -1.77 -12.08
CA PRO A 115 5.68 -1.86 -11.07
C PRO A 115 6.80 -2.84 -11.48
N TRP A 116 6.51 -3.85 -12.30
CA TRP A 116 7.42 -4.96 -12.58
C TRP A 116 8.77 -4.56 -13.15
N PRO A 117 8.89 -3.62 -14.11
CA PRO A 117 10.18 -3.22 -14.65
C PRO A 117 11.12 -2.66 -13.58
N ALA A 118 10.58 -1.92 -12.61
CA ALA A 118 11.34 -1.33 -11.51
C ALA A 118 11.63 -2.33 -10.37
N LEU A 119 10.90 -3.44 -10.29
CA LEU A 119 11.09 -4.49 -9.30
C LEU A 119 12.01 -5.62 -9.81
N ALA A 120 12.18 -5.77 -11.12
CA ALA A 120 12.88 -6.90 -11.75
C ALA A 120 14.36 -7.02 -11.33
N SER A 121 14.99 -5.93 -10.88
CA SER A 121 16.39 -5.95 -10.44
C SER A 121 16.59 -6.42 -9.00
N PHE A 122 15.53 -6.63 -8.23
CA PHE A 122 15.64 -7.08 -6.84
C PHE A 122 15.63 -8.61 -6.76
N ASP A 123 16.73 -9.19 -6.28
CA ASP A 123 16.97 -10.63 -6.16
C ASP A 123 16.94 -11.18 -4.72
N GLY A 124 16.72 -10.32 -3.73
CA GLY A 124 16.61 -10.72 -2.32
C GLY A 124 15.30 -11.42 -1.98
N ASP A 125 15.07 -11.73 -0.70
CA ASP A 125 13.91 -12.49 -0.25
C ASP A 125 12.63 -11.64 -0.19
N LEU A 126 12.77 -10.40 0.30
CA LEU A 126 11.66 -9.51 0.58
C LEU A 126 12.09 -8.05 0.47
N ALA A 127 11.25 -7.17 -0.09
CA ALA A 127 11.49 -5.73 -0.07
C ALA A 127 10.28 -4.98 0.50
N VAL A 128 10.57 -4.02 1.37
CA VAL A 128 9.59 -3.15 2.06
C VAL A 128 10.06 -1.71 2.04
N HIS A 129 9.16 -0.76 2.21
CA HIS A 129 9.55 0.63 2.38
C HIS A 129 9.81 0.94 3.86
N TYR A 130 10.85 1.72 4.15
CA TYR A 130 11.05 2.36 5.46
C TYR A 130 10.87 3.86 5.31
N SER A 131 10.05 4.45 6.16
CA SER A 131 9.90 5.91 6.20
C SER A 131 11.11 6.60 6.84
N ASP A 132 11.21 7.91 6.65
CA ASP A 132 12.23 8.82 7.19
C ASP A 132 12.61 8.62 8.68
N ASN A 133 11.68 8.16 9.50
CA ASN A 133 11.91 7.88 10.92
C ASN A 133 12.24 6.40 11.24
N GLY A 134 12.58 5.60 10.23
CA GLY A 134 12.95 4.19 10.38
C GLY A 134 11.78 3.24 10.62
N ARG A 135 10.53 3.69 10.45
CA ARG A 135 9.35 2.80 10.53
C ARG A 135 9.13 2.09 9.21
N LEU A 136 9.08 0.76 9.25
CA LEU A 136 8.66 -0.09 8.14
C LEU A 136 7.23 0.29 7.72
N ILE A 137 6.91 0.24 6.44
CA ILE A 137 5.56 0.41 5.88
C ILE A 137 5.20 -0.86 5.11
N SER A 138 4.22 -1.63 5.59
CA SER A 138 3.81 -2.92 5.02
C SER A 138 2.66 -2.81 4.01
N ALA A 139 2.41 -1.61 3.48
CA ALA A 139 1.32 -1.36 2.52
C ALA A 139 1.64 -1.86 1.10
N THR A 140 2.93 -2.00 0.78
CA THR A 140 3.41 -2.68 -0.42
C THR A 140 4.60 -3.54 -0.03
N ILE A 141 4.61 -4.80 -0.43
CA ILE A 141 5.70 -5.74 -0.11
C ILE A 141 6.00 -6.57 -1.35
N LEU A 142 7.26 -6.57 -1.80
CA LEU A 142 7.73 -7.56 -2.76
C LEU A 142 8.25 -8.78 -2.01
N ILE A 143 7.82 -9.98 -2.42
CA ILE A 143 8.20 -11.26 -1.82
C ILE A 143 8.67 -12.16 -2.96
N ASN A 144 9.96 -12.46 -3.01
CA ASN A 144 10.49 -13.38 -4.00
C ASN A 144 10.27 -14.84 -3.56
N ASP A 145 10.38 -15.75 -4.52
CA ASP A 145 10.09 -17.17 -4.31
C ASP A 145 11.32 -17.93 -3.81
N THR A 146 11.76 -17.60 -2.61
CA THR A 146 12.91 -18.22 -1.95
C THR A 146 12.48 -19.00 -0.70
N PRO A 147 13.24 -20.03 -0.30
CA PRO A 147 12.98 -20.71 0.97
C PRO A 147 13.07 -19.77 2.18
N ALA A 148 13.92 -18.75 2.14
CA ALA A 148 14.07 -17.78 3.23
C ALA A 148 12.88 -16.83 3.31
N ALA A 149 12.33 -16.38 2.18
CA ALA A 149 11.10 -15.60 2.14
C ALA A 149 9.91 -16.38 2.72
N LEU A 150 9.77 -17.67 2.39
CA LEU A 150 8.73 -18.52 2.97
C LEU A 150 8.88 -18.62 4.50
N ARG A 151 10.09 -18.91 5.00
CA ARG A 151 10.35 -18.96 6.46
C ARG A 151 10.05 -17.64 7.16
N LEU A 152 10.38 -16.51 6.53
CA LEU A 152 10.08 -15.18 7.07
C LEU A 152 8.56 -14.99 7.22
N ILE A 153 7.77 -15.35 6.21
CA ILE A 153 6.31 -15.24 6.27
C ILE A 153 5.72 -16.18 7.33
N GLU A 154 6.25 -17.40 7.47
CA GLU A 154 5.83 -18.35 8.50
C GLU A 154 6.09 -17.80 9.91
N MET A 155 7.29 -17.27 10.16
CA MET A 155 7.63 -16.61 11.43
C MET A 155 6.77 -15.36 11.68
N TRP A 156 6.50 -14.58 10.65
CA TRP A 156 5.64 -13.40 10.75
C TRP A 156 4.21 -13.77 11.13
N LYS A 157 3.67 -14.82 10.51
CA LYS A 157 2.36 -15.37 10.88
C LYS A 157 2.35 -15.85 12.32
N GLU A 158 3.32 -16.66 12.72
CA GLU A 158 3.41 -17.23 14.06
C GLU A 158 3.38 -16.11 15.13
N ARG A 159 4.23 -15.09 15.01
CA ARG A 159 4.27 -13.98 15.97
C ARG A 159 3.02 -13.10 15.95
N CYS A 160 2.36 -12.94 14.80
CA CYS A 160 1.06 -12.26 14.73
C CYS A 160 -0.07 -13.08 15.34
N ASP A 161 -0.01 -14.41 15.29
CA ASP A 161 -1.00 -15.28 15.92
C ASP A 161 -0.82 -15.31 17.46
N GLU A 162 0.41 -15.18 17.95
CA GLU A 162 0.73 -15.09 19.39
C GLU A 162 0.20 -13.80 20.04
N ASP A 163 0.26 -12.68 19.32
CA ASP A 163 -0.32 -11.40 19.76
C ASP A 163 -1.12 -10.71 18.63
N PRO A 164 -2.40 -11.11 18.43
CA PRO A 164 -3.23 -10.61 17.33
C PRO A 164 -3.68 -9.15 17.49
N ASP A 165 -3.38 -8.52 18.63
CA ASP A 165 -3.68 -7.12 18.89
C ASP A 165 -2.45 -6.21 18.62
N ILE A 166 -1.29 -6.77 18.25
CA ILE A 166 -0.15 -6.03 17.69
C ILE A 166 -0.31 -5.84 16.16
N TRP A 167 0.14 -4.70 15.65
CA TRP A 167 0.11 -4.42 14.21
C TRP A 167 1.12 -5.30 13.46
N ASP A 168 0.66 -5.95 12.38
CA ASP A 168 1.48 -6.80 11.50
C ASP A 168 2.83 -6.15 11.13
N GLN A 169 2.78 -4.86 10.83
CA GLN A 169 3.94 -4.07 10.44
C GLN A 169 5.03 -3.98 11.52
N LEU A 170 4.63 -3.90 12.79
CA LEU A 170 5.56 -3.84 13.92
C LEU A 170 6.23 -5.20 14.13
N VAL A 171 5.45 -6.28 14.03
CA VAL A 171 5.96 -7.65 14.13
C VAL A 171 6.98 -7.92 13.03
N LEU A 172 6.67 -7.57 11.78
CA LEU A 172 7.60 -7.72 10.66
C LEU A 172 8.89 -6.92 10.86
N GLN A 173 8.77 -5.67 11.33
CA GLN A 173 9.93 -4.83 11.61
C GLN A 173 10.81 -5.43 12.71
N GLN A 174 10.22 -5.99 13.77
CA GLN A 174 10.96 -6.65 14.85
C GLN A 174 11.71 -7.88 14.34
N ILE A 175 11.05 -8.76 13.57
CA ILE A 175 11.69 -9.93 12.97
C ILE A 175 12.92 -9.54 12.14
N ILE A 176 12.77 -8.53 11.27
CA ILE A 176 13.87 -8.07 10.39
C ILE A 176 15.00 -7.45 11.23
N ALA A 177 14.67 -6.65 12.25
CA ALA A 177 15.68 -6.01 13.09
C ALA A 177 16.45 -7.03 13.94
N GLU A 178 15.78 -8.04 14.48
CA GLU A 178 16.40 -9.16 15.20
C GLU A 178 17.32 -9.97 14.29
N ASP A 179 16.88 -10.28 13.06
CA ASP A 179 17.71 -10.99 12.08
C ASP A 179 18.98 -10.21 11.73
N GLN A 180 18.85 -8.90 11.48
CA GLN A 180 19.97 -8.01 11.21
C GLN A 180 20.93 -7.85 12.39
N ALA A 181 20.43 -7.93 13.62
CA ALA A 181 21.23 -7.89 14.84
C ALA A 181 21.86 -9.25 15.18
N SER A 182 21.31 -10.34 14.66
CA SER A 182 21.88 -11.68 14.80
C SER A 182 23.16 -11.76 13.97
N GLY A 183 24.26 -12.22 14.55
CA GLY A 183 25.53 -12.37 13.82
C GLY A 183 25.49 -13.38 12.66
N ALA A 184 24.32 -13.96 12.35
CA ALA A 184 24.07 -14.93 11.30
C ALA A 184 22.77 -14.59 10.55
N ARG A 185 22.83 -13.54 9.73
CA ARG A 185 21.69 -13.03 8.94
C ARG A 185 21.05 -14.13 8.09
N GLN A 186 19.75 -14.34 8.26
CA GLN A 186 18.96 -15.37 7.57
C GLN A 186 18.17 -14.82 6.38
N PHE A 187 17.90 -13.51 6.34
CA PHE A 187 17.03 -12.90 5.33
C PHE A 187 17.70 -11.74 4.56
N GLN A 188 17.65 -11.82 3.22
CA GLN A 188 18.07 -10.74 2.33
C GLN A 188 16.91 -9.77 2.08
N VAL A 189 16.68 -8.88 3.04
CA VAL A 189 15.66 -7.82 2.95
C VAL A 189 16.20 -6.58 2.23
N GLY A 190 15.49 -6.11 1.22
CA GLY A 190 15.74 -4.86 0.49
C GLY A 190 14.78 -3.72 0.84
N SER A 191 15.01 -2.55 0.23
CA SER A 191 14.19 -1.36 0.43
C SER A 191 13.42 -0.99 -0.83
N LEU A 192 12.10 -0.85 -0.71
CA LEU A 192 11.27 -0.22 -1.74
C LEU A 192 11.33 1.30 -1.61
N PRO A 193 11.46 2.05 -2.72
CA PRO A 193 11.38 3.50 -2.68
C PRO A 193 9.97 3.97 -2.35
N VAL A 194 9.84 5.22 -1.87
CA VAL A 194 8.56 5.84 -1.50
C VAL A 194 7.53 5.81 -2.63
N SER A 195 7.97 5.70 -3.89
CA SER A 195 7.14 5.61 -5.09
C SER A 195 6.23 4.38 -5.13
N PHE A 196 6.51 3.34 -4.33
CA PHE A 196 5.65 2.15 -4.15
C PHE A 196 4.71 2.27 -2.94
N CYS A 197 4.91 3.26 -2.09
CA CYS A 197 4.14 3.48 -0.85
C CYS A 197 3.68 4.95 -0.74
N TRP A 198 3.43 5.61 -1.88
CA TRP A 198 3.21 7.05 -1.92
C TRP A 198 1.89 7.42 -1.23
N ILE A 199 1.94 8.10 -0.08
CA ILE A 199 0.72 8.52 0.61
C ILE A 199 0.29 9.87 0.03
N PHE A 200 -0.86 9.90 -0.68
CA PHE A 200 -1.31 11.04 -1.48
C PHE A 200 -1.34 12.41 -0.76
N ASP A 201 -1.54 12.43 0.56
CA ASP A 201 -1.62 13.66 1.35
C ASP A 201 -0.55 13.82 2.43
N ARG A 202 0.55 13.06 2.33
CA ARG A 202 1.69 13.15 3.24
C ARG A 202 2.73 14.11 2.67
N LEU A 203 2.82 15.30 3.28
CA LEU A 203 3.80 16.33 2.92
C LEU A 203 5.26 15.92 3.16
N THR A 204 5.49 14.90 3.98
CA THR A 204 6.81 14.38 4.32
C THR A 204 7.17 13.13 3.51
N ASN A 205 6.47 12.84 2.41
CA ASN A 205 7.00 11.85 1.48
C ASN A 205 8.37 12.31 0.99
N GLU A 206 9.29 11.37 0.85
CA GLU A 206 10.55 11.62 0.16
C GLU A 206 10.27 12.10 -1.27
N LYS A 207 11.14 12.95 -1.80
CA LYS A 207 10.97 13.44 -3.18
C LYS A 207 11.21 12.28 -4.15
N THR A 208 10.34 12.17 -5.14
CA THR A 208 10.49 11.20 -6.22
C THR A 208 9.88 11.78 -7.49
N ASP A 209 10.47 11.46 -8.63
CA ASP A 209 9.98 11.89 -9.95
C ASP A 209 8.86 11.00 -10.47
N VAL A 210 8.70 9.81 -9.90
CA VAL A 210 7.78 8.77 -10.37
C VAL A 210 7.03 8.16 -9.20
N VAL A 211 5.73 7.94 -9.37
CA VAL A 211 4.91 7.12 -8.46
C VAL A 211 4.43 5.90 -9.23
N TYR A 212 4.62 4.71 -8.64
CA TYR A 212 4.10 3.45 -9.14
C TYR A 212 2.79 3.10 -8.45
N ILE A 213 2.74 3.25 -7.13
CA ILE A 213 1.59 2.88 -6.28
C ILE A 213 1.31 4.00 -5.30
N GLU A 214 0.07 4.49 -5.31
CA GLU A 214 -0.42 5.54 -4.43
C GLU A 214 -1.41 4.98 -3.40
N GLN A 215 -1.15 5.26 -2.12
CA GLN A 215 -1.90 4.79 -0.96
C GLN A 215 -2.95 5.83 -0.52
N LEU A 216 -4.24 5.47 -0.56
CA LEU A 216 -5.38 6.38 -0.28
C LEU A 216 -5.84 6.36 1.19
N GLN A 217 -5.32 5.46 2.01
CA GLN A 217 -5.49 5.45 3.48
C GLN A 217 -6.97 5.36 3.91
N ALA A 218 -7.66 4.32 3.45
CA ALA A 218 -9.05 3.94 3.75
C ALA A 218 -9.36 3.90 5.25
N SER A 219 -8.42 3.52 6.11
CA SER A 219 -8.60 3.52 7.57
C SER A 219 -9.06 4.88 8.13
N ARG A 220 -8.75 5.99 7.45
CA ARG A 220 -9.21 7.34 7.81
C ARG A 220 -10.72 7.54 7.65
N GLN A 221 -11.36 6.73 6.81
CA GLN A 221 -12.81 6.64 6.68
C GLN A 221 -13.40 5.73 7.76
N ALA A 222 -12.76 4.60 8.05
CA ALA A 222 -13.19 3.65 9.07
C ALA A 222 -13.19 4.24 10.49
N THR A 223 -12.21 5.08 10.81
CA THR A 223 -12.01 5.67 12.15
C THR A 223 -12.77 6.98 12.36
N HIS A 224 -13.61 7.40 11.41
CA HIS A 224 -14.29 8.68 11.47
C HIS A 224 -15.39 8.71 12.56
N LYS A 225 -15.06 9.30 13.72
CA LYS A 225 -16.04 9.74 14.71
C LYS A 225 -16.65 11.08 14.27
N LYS A 226 -17.99 11.21 14.27
CA LYS A 226 -18.67 12.50 14.00
C LYS A 226 -18.13 13.54 15.00
N ARG A 227 -17.45 14.58 14.49
CA ARG A 227 -17.01 15.72 15.32
C ARG A 227 -18.23 16.54 15.75
N LEU A 228 -18.07 17.35 16.81
CA LEU A 228 -19.07 18.36 17.18
C LEU A 228 -19.47 19.17 15.93
N PHE A 229 -20.78 19.34 15.71
CA PHE A 229 -21.37 19.97 14.52
C PHE A 229 -21.24 19.23 13.18
N GLY A 230 -20.95 17.91 13.18
CA GLY A 230 -20.96 17.09 11.97
C GLY A 230 -19.84 17.39 10.97
N ARG A 231 -18.84 18.21 11.34
CA ARG A 231 -17.75 18.61 10.44
C ARG A 231 -16.79 17.45 10.17
N VAL A 232 -16.63 17.12 8.89
CA VAL A 232 -15.66 16.13 8.41
C VAL A 232 -14.22 16.63 8.61
N GLY A 233 -13.35 15.76 9.13
CA GLY A 233 -11.92 16.08 9.32
C GLY A 233 -11.20 16.38 7.99
N LYS A 234 -10.20 17.28 8.01
CA LYS A 234 -9.48 17.70 6.80
C LYS A 234 -8.89 16.52 6.00
N ARG A 235 -8.30 15.53 6.69
CA ARG A 235 -7.72 14.31 6.09
C ARG A 235 -8.77 13.50 5.32
N LEU A 236 -9.92 13.25 5.91
CA LEU A 236 -11.01 12.51 5.24
C LEU A 236 -11.57 13.29 4.05
N ARG A 237 -11.70 14.62 4.16
CA ARG A 237 -12.13 15.44 3.03
C ARG A 237 -11.15 15.36 1.85
N ARG A 238 -9.84 15.46 2.11
CA ARG A 238 -8.82 15.31 1.06
C ARG A 238 -8.86 13.92 0.42
N ARG A 239 -9.04 12.87 1.23
CA ARG A 239 -9.18 11.50 0.73
C ARG A 239 -10.37 11.38 -0.22
N ARG A 240 -11.55 11.85 0.20
CA ARG A 240 -12.76 11.81 -0.64
C ARG A 240 -12.57 12.56 -1.96
N GLU A 241 -11.91 13.72 -1.90
CA GLU A 241 -11.58 14.48 -3.10
C GLU A 241 -10.63 13.72 -4.03
N ARG A 242 -9.57 13.11 -3.47
CA ARG A 242 -8.61 12.33 -4.27
C ARG A 242 -9.25 11.09 -4.88
N VAL A 243 -10.07 10.37 -4.12
CA VAL A 243 -10.86 9.23 -4.58
C VAL A 243 -11.75 9.63 -5.76
N ARG A 244 -12.46 10.75 -5.63
CA ARG A 244 -13.33 11.26 -6.71
C ARG A 244 -12.54 11.58 -7.97
N GLN A 245 -11.41 12.26 -7.86
CA GLN A 245 -10.54 12.58 -9.02
C GLN A 245 -10.05 11.31 -9.73
N ILE A 246 -9.69 10.28 -8.98
CA ILE A 246 -9.26 9.00 -9.55
C ILE A 246 -10.44 8.31 -10.22
N GLU A 247 -11.60 8.26 -9.57
CA GLU A 247 -12.81 7.63 -10.11
C GLU A 247 -13.32 8.34 -11.38
N GLU A 248 -13.19 9.67 -11.47
CA GLU A 248 -13.51 10.43 -12.68
C GLU A 248 -12.68 9.95 -13.89
N VAL A 249 -11.39 9.62 -13.68
CA VAL A 249 -10.53 9.04 -14.74
C VAL A 249 -10.86 7.57 -15.00
N LEU A 250 -11.06 6.77 -13.94
CA LEU A 250 -11.31 5.33 -14.07
C LEU A 250 -12.67 4.99 -14.69
N ILE A 251 -13.67 5.84 -14.52
CA ILE A 251 -15.04 5.64 -15.04
C ILE A 251 -15.22 6.36 -16.39
N GLY A 252 -14.45 7.43 -16.66
CA GLY A 252 -14.67 8.33 -17.80
C GLY A 252 -15.91 9.21 -17.59
N SER A 253 -16.01 10.43 -18.10
CA SER A 253 -15.88 10.74 -19.53
C SER A 253 -16.64 9.74 -20.41
N ALA A 254 -17.85 9.37 -19.97
CA ALA A 254 -18.92 8.94 -20.85
C ALA A 254 -19.39 10.11 -21.74
#